data_AF-A0AAD6CEZ1-F1
#
_entry.id   AF-A0AAD6CEZ1-F1
#
_cell.length_a   1.000
_cell.length_b   1.000
_cell.length_c   1.000
_cell.angle_alpha   90.00
_cell.angle_beta   90.00
_cell.angle_gamma   90.00
#
_symmetry.space_group_name_H-M   'P 1'
#
loop_
_entity.id
_entity.type
_entity.pdbx_description
1 polymer ?
#
loop_
_entity_poly.entity_id
_entity_poly.type
_entity_poly.pdbx_seq_one_letter_code
_entity_poly.pdbx_strand_id
1 'polypeptide(L)'
;MASVQILDGGLGTSLQDQYGVSFDSTTTPLWSTHLLVSDPTTLHACQKDFGTAGVDVLLTATYQVSPEGFARTKTAEYPSGIPKNAIGQYLRTAVDVAERAKVRDSTKIALSLGPYGACMIPGQEYSGAYDAEHDSEEALYRWHLDRLRLFLEAEGICSRACSMSLSRLCPVSTRFEQ
;
A
#
# COMPACT_ATOMS: atom_id res chain seq x y z
N MET A 1 29.24 1.53 13.85
CA MET A 1 28.29 0.40 13.94
C MET A 1 26.98 0.86 13.33
N ALA A 2 26.34 0.04 12.49
CA ALA A 2 25.00 0.35 11.99
C ALA A 2 23.99 0.20 13.13
N SER A 3 23.14 1.21 13.34
CA SER A 3 22.05 1.13 14.31
C SER A 3 20.94 0.24 13.76
N VAL A 4 20.39 -0.64 14.61
CA VAL A 4 19.13 -1.33 14.30
C VAL A 4 18.02 -0.28 14.24
N GLN A 5 17.11 -0.42 13.27
CA GLN A 5 15.91 0.41 13.15
C GLN A 5 14.67 -0.46 13.32
N ILE A 6 13.64 0.08 13.98
CA ILE A 6 12.36 -0.58 14.22
C ILE A 6 11.32 -0.13 13.20
N LEU A 7 10.75 -1.08 12.47
CA LEU A 7 9.63 -0.87 11.54
C LEU A 7 8.30 -0.99 12.29
N ASP A 8 7.24 -0.41 11.74
CA ASP A 8 5.87 -0.63 12.21
C ASP A 8 5.34 -2.04 11.95
N GLY A 9 4.13 -2.30 12.43
CA GLY A 9 3.48 -3.60 12.36
C GLY A 9 2.51 -3.77 11.18
N GLY A 10 1.77 -4.87 11.19
CA GLY A 10 0.76 -5.15 10.18
C GLY A 10 -0.44 -4.20 10.28
N LEU A 11 -0.51 -3.20 9.39
CA LEU A 11 -1.60 -2.24 9.36
C LEU A 11 -2.98 -2.89 9.25
N GLY A 12 -3.14 -3.86 8.32
CA GLY A 12 -4.42 -4.53 8.10
C GLY A 12 -4.91 -5.27 9.34
N THR A 13 -4.05 -6.05 9.97
CA THR A 13 -4.37 -6.78 11.21
C THR A 13 -4.70 -5.83 12.35
N SER A 14 -3.94 -4.75 12.53
CA SER A 14 -4.23 -3.76 13.59
C SER A 14 -5.57 -3.06 13.38
N LEU A 15 -5.94 -2.73 12.13
CA LEU A 15 -7.25 -2.17 11.81
C LEU A 15 -8.40 -3.14 12.13
N GLN A 16 -8.22 -4.43 11.88
CA GLN A 16 -9.22 -5.44 12.22
C GLN A 16 -9.33 -5.63 13.74
N ASP A 17 -8.20 -5.88 14.40
CA ASP A 17 -8.15 -6.30 15.80
C ASP A 17 -8.45 -5.18 16.79
N GLN A 18 -7.99 -3.95 16.51
CA GLN A 18 -8.09 -2.83 17.45
C GLN A 18 -9.16 -1.80 17.07
N TYR A 19 -9.49 -1.70 15.78
CA TYR A 19 -10.44 -0.70 15.28
C TYR A 19 -11.72 -1.31 14.73
N GLY A 20 -11.85 -2.65 14.73
CA GLY A 20 -13.07 -3.35 14.30
C GLY A 20 -13.38 -3.18 12.81
N VAL A 21 -12.38 -2.83 11.99
CA VAL A 21 -12.54 -2.69 10.55
C VAL A 21 -12.68 -4.07 9.93
N SER A 22 -13.63 -4.24 9.02
CA SER A 22 -13.75 -5.45 8.21
C SER A 22 -13.42 -5.16 6.76
N PHE A 23 -12.66 -6.05 6.14
CA PHE A 23 -12.33 -5.97 4.73
C PHE A 23 -13.00 -7.12 3.99
N ASP A 24 -13.72 -6.77 2.94
CA ASP A 24 -14.33 -7.69 2.01
C ASP A 24 -13.87 -7.36 0.58
N SER A 25 -13.53 -8.38 -0.21
CA SER A 25 -12.95 -8.16 -1.54
C SER A 25 -13.92 -7.52 -2.55
N THR A 26 -15.24 -7.58 -2.30
CA THR A 26 -16.26 -7.00 -3.19
C THR A 26 -16.50 -5.51 -2.90
N THR A 27 -16.36 -5.10 -1.64
CA THR A 27 -16.60 -3.72 -1.18
C THR A 27 -15.32 -2.94 -0.92
N THR A 28 -14.25 -3.62 -0.54
CA THR A 28 -12.92 -3.06 -0.20
C THR A 28 -11.82 -3.69 -1.06
N PRO A 29 -11.81 -3.47 -2.40
CA PRO A 29 -10.83 -4.07 -3.32
C PRO A 29 -9.38 -3.57 -3.09
N LEU A 30 -9.19 -2.58 -2.22
CA LEU A 30 -7.90 -2.01 -1.81
C LEU A 30 -7.46 -2.50 -0.42
N TRP A 31 -8.21 -3.40 0.24
CA TRP A 31 -7.93 -3.87 1.60
C TRP A 31 -7.67 -2.70 2.57
N SER A 32 -6.62 -2.72 3.39
CA SER A 32 -6.26 -1.64 4.31
C SER A 32 -5.99 -0.30 3.63
N THR A 33 -5.54 -0.29 2.37
CA THR A 33 -5.39 0.94 1.55
C THR A 33 -6.75 1.62 1.32
N HIS A 34 -7.87 0.88 1.41
CA HIS A 34 -9.22 1.41 1.19
C HIS A 34 -9.59 2.53 2.19
N LEU A 35 -9.01 2.55 3.39
CA LEU A 35 -9.28 3.60 4.37
C LEU A 35 -8.79 4.98 3.92
N LEU A 36 -7.86 5.07 2.97
CA LEU A 36 -7.52 6.36 2.35
C LEU A 36 -8.73 7.02 1.69
N VAL A 37 -9.69 6.21 1.26
CA VAL A 37 -10.91 6.65 0.58
C VAL A 37 -12.06 6.75 1.58
N SER A 38 -12.27 5.72 2.40
CA SER A 38 -13.47 5.61 3.23
C SER A 38 -13.35 6.30 4.59
N ASP A 39 -12.20 6.20 5.25
CA ASP A 39 -12.02 6.74 6.61
C ASP A 39 -10.53 7.01 6.96
N PRO A 40 -9.98 8.15 6.47
CA PRO A 40 -8.62 8.55 6.80
C PRO A 40 -8.41 8.87 8.30
N THR A 41 -9.48 9.06 9.06
CA THR A 41 -9.42 9.37 10.49
C THR A 41 -9.07 8.13 11.29
N THR A 42 -9.79 7.02 11.06
CA THR A 42 -9.46 5.73 11.66
C THR A 42 -8.08 5.24 11.24
N LEU A 43 -7.70 5.46 9.97
CA LEU A 43 -6.35 5.13 9.50
C LEU A 43 -5.27 5.89 10.27
N HIS A 44 -5.46 7.20 10.50
CA HIS A 44 -4.54 8.03 11.27
C HIS A 44 -4.39 7.54 12.70
N ALA A 45 -5.51 7.21 13.37
CA ALA A 45 -5.48 6.70 14.73
C ALA A 45 -4.64 5.42 14.82
N CYS A 46 -4.88 4.44 13.93
CA CYS A 46 -4.12 3.19 13.89
C CYS A 46 -2.62 3.42 13.62
N GLN A 47 -2.26 4.27 12.66
CA GLN A 47 -0.85 4.57 12.41
C GLN A 47 -0.19 5.34 13.57
N LYS A 48 -0.95 6.19 14.29
CA LYS A 48 -0.46 6.91 15.46
C LYS A 48 -0.14 5.98 16.62
N ASP A 49 -0.82 4.83 16.74
CA ASP A 49 -0.48 3.82 17.74
C ASP A 49 0.92 3.25 17.49
N PHE A 50 1.28 2.97 16.22
CA PHE A 50 2.66 2.60 15.87
C PHE A 50 3.65 3.71 16.17
N GLY A 51 3.29 4.96 15.87
CA GLY A 51 4.11 6.13 16.23
C GLY A 51 4.36 6.23 17.74
N THR A 52 3.33 5.99 18.55
CA THR A 52 3.39 6.01 20.02
C THR A 52 4.20 4.85 20.59
N ALA A 53 4.20 3.69 19.92
CA ALA A 53 5.06 2.56 20.26
C ALA A 53 6.56 2.84 20.01
N GLY A 54 6.91 3.94 19.33
CA GLY A 54 8.29 4.40 19.20
C GLY A 54 9.04 3.84 17.98
N VAL A 55 8.35 3.58 16.88
CA VAL A 55 8.98 3.06 15.63
C VAL A 55 9.89 4.08 14.96
N ASP A 56 10.97 3.61 14.35
CA ASP A 56 11.91 4.44 13.58
C ASP A 56 11.45 4.66 12.14
N VAL A 57 10.63 3.76 11.60
CA VAL A 57 10.06 3.82 10.26
C VAL A 57 8.57 3.49 10.32
N LEU A 58 7.74 4.38 9.76
CA LEU A 58 6.32 4.15 9.51
C LEU A 58 6.10 3.88 8.02
N LEU A 59 5.33 2.85 7.70
CA LEU A 59 4.90 2.55 6.34
C LEU A 59 3.63 3.31 6.00
N THR A 60 3.54 3.87 4.80
CA THR A 60 2.29 4.43 4.29
C THR A 60 1.28 3.31 4.01
N ALA A 61 -0.02 3.64 4.08
CA ALA A 61 -1.10 2.74 3.70
C ALA A 61 -1.24 2.57 2.18
N THR A 62 -0.14 2.25 1.49
CA THR A 62 -0.06 2.23 0.02
C THR A 62 0.18 0.83 -0.56
N TYR A 63 0.10 -0.20 0.28
CA TYR A 63 0.50 -1.57 -0.05
C TYR A 63 -0.26 -2.15 -1.25
N GLN A 64 -1.55 -1.82 -1.40
CA GLN A 64 -2.41 -2.27 -2.51
C GLN A 64 -2.74 -1.15 -3.52
N VAL A 65 -2.04 0.00 -3.48
CA VAL A 65 -2.23 1.07 -4.48
C VAL A 65 -2.00 0.52 -5.88
N SER A 66 -3.05 0.49 -6.69
CA SER A 66 -3.03 0.03 -8.09
C SER A 66 -4.15 0.71 -8.87
N PRO A 67 -3.95 1.09 -10.15
CA PRO A 67 -5.01 1.65 -10.98
C PRO A 67 -6.28 0.79 -11.00
N GLU A 68 -6.11 -0.53 -11.04
CA GLU A 68 -7.19 -1.50 -11.10
C GLU A 68 -7.98 -1.54 -9.78
N GLY A 69 -7.29 -1.48 -8.63
CA GLY A 69 -7.94 -1.43 -7.32
C GLY A 69 -8.75 -0.14 -7.12
N PHE A 70 -8.22 1.00 -7.56
CA PHE A 70 -8.95 2.27 -7.53
C PHE A 70 -10.13 2.30 -8.51
N ALA A 71 -9.98 1.75 -9.72
CA ALA A 71 -11.08 1.63 -10.68
C ALA A 71 -12.22 0.73 -10.19
N ARG A 72 -11.95 -0.23 -9.29
CA ARG A 72 -12.99 -1.03 -8.63
C ARG A 72 -13.60 -0.34 -7.40
N THR A 73 -12.96 0.69 -6.87
CA THR A 73 -13.41 1.39 -5.66
C THR A 73 -14.41 2.48 -6.02
N LYS A 74 -15.66 2.31 -5.57
CA LYS A 74 -16.75 3.25 -5.85
C LYS A 74 -17.01 4.16 -4.66
N THR A 75 -17.24 5.43 -4.94
CA THR A 75 -17.64 6.44 -3.93
C THR A 75 -18.81 7.26 -4.44
N ALA A 76 -19.35 8.16 -3.60
CA ALA A 76 -20.37 9.11 -4.06
C ALA A 76 -19.85 10.03 -5.18
N GLU A 77 -18.56 10.39 -5.14
CA GLU A 77 -17.90 11.21 -6.17
C GLU A 77 -17.55 10.40 -7.41
N TYR A 78 -17.15 9.13 -7.23
CA TYR A 78 -16.71 8.22 -8.28
C TYR A 78 -17.59 6.95 -8.33
N PRO A 79 -18.86 7.05 -8.78
CA PRO A 79 -19.79 5.91 -8.76
C PRO A 79 -19.37 4.77 -9.71
N SER A 80 -18.55 5.09 -10.72
CA SER A 80 -18.02 4.14 -11.70
C SER A 80 -16.62 3.63 -11.36
N GLY A 81 -16.02 4.07 -10.25
CA GLY A 81 -14.62 3.79 -9.93
C GLY A 81 -13.74 5.03 -9.94
N ILE A 82 -12.73 5.06 -9.08
CA ILE A 82 -11.78 6.18 -9.00
C ILE A 82 -10.83 6.10 -10.21
N PRO A 83 -10.78 7.14 -11.08
CA PRO A 83 -9.94 7.13 -12.26
C PRO A 83 -8.47 7.35 -11.91
N LYS A 84 -7.57 6.89 -12.80
CA LYS A 84 -6.10 6.95 -12.58
C LYS A 84 -5.59 8.35 -12.23
N ASN A 85 -6.12 9.39 -12.89
CA ASN A 85 -5.72 10.78 -12.64
C ASN A 85 -6.13 11.32 -11.26
N ALA A 86 -7.11 10.72 -10.60
CA ALA A 86 -7.50 11.07 -9.23
C ALA A 86 -6.63 10.38 -8.17
N ILE A 87 -5.89 9.31 -8.50
CA ILE A 87 -5.13 8.50 -7.54
C ILE A 87 -4.12 9.35 -6.75
N GLY A 88 -3.48 10.32 -7.41
CA GLY A 88 -2.46 11.16 -6.78
C GLY A 88 -2.92 11.86 -5.50
N GLN A 89 -4.21 12.20 -5.36
CA GLN A 89 -4.72 12.80 -4.12
C GLN A 89 -4.69 11.83 -2.94
N TYR A 90 -5.03 10.55 -3.17
CA TYR A 90 -5.02 9.53 -2.13
C TYR A 90 -3.60 9.16 -1.71
N LEU A 91 -2.63 9.25 -2.64
CA LEU A 91 -1.22 9.06 -2.30
C LEU A 91 -0.69 10.20 -1.42
N ARG A 92 -1.08 11.45 -1.71
CA ARG A 92 -0.79 12.58 -0.81
C ARG A 92 -1.43 12.39 0.56
N THR A 93 -2.70 11.99 0.61
CA THR A 93 -3.38 11.63 1.86
C THR A 93 -2.63 10.56 2.63
N ALA A 94 -2.13 9.51 1.97
CA ALA A 94 -1.38 8.44 2.63
C ALA A 94 -0.11 8.95 3.33
N VAL A 95 0.62 9.85 2.67
CA VAL A 95 1.82 10.48 3.25
C VAL A 95 1.42 11.46 4.35
N ASP A 96 0.36 12.25 4.18
CA ASP A 96 -0.16 13.19 5.20
C ASP A 96 -0.62 12.48 6.47
N VAL A 97 -1.28 11.34 6.33
CA VAL A 97 -1.72 10.53 7.46
C VAL A 97 -0.50 9.96 8.20
N ALA A 98 0.47 9.40 7.47
CA ALA A 98 1.69 8.87 8.08
C ALA A 98 2.55 9.95 8.76
N GLU A 99 2.69 11.14 8.17
CA GLU A 99 3.41 12.28 8.80
C GLU A 99 2.73 12.72 10.09
N ARG A 100 1.40 12.88 10.08
CA ARG A 100 0.65 13.25 11.29
C ARG A 100 0.64 12.16 12.36
N ALA A 101 0.95 10.91 11.99
CA ALA A 101 1.06 9.79 12.92
C ALA A 101 2.41 9.74 13.64
N LYS A 102 3.42 10.47 13.15
CA LYS A 102 4.72 10.54 13.82
C LYS A 102 4.58 11.17 15.20
N VAL A 103 5.22 10.54 16.18
CA VAL A 103 5.41 11.09 17.53
C VAL A 103 6.82 11.66 17.70
N ARG A 104 7.80 11.13 16.98
CA ARG A 104 9.19 11.61 16.96
C ARG A 104 9.50 12.21 15.59
N ASP A 105 10.12 13.38 15.58
CA ASP A 105 10.53 14.04 14.32
C ASP A 105 11.52 13.18 13.52
N SER A 106 12.31 12.36 14.22
CA SER A 106 13.28 11.43 13.64
C SER A 106 12.65 10.20 12.96
N THR A 107 11.36 9.91 13.18
CA THR A 107 10.68 8.79 12.53
C THR A 107 10.61 9.06 11.02
N LYS A 108 11.07 8.09 10.22
CA LYS A 108 11.06 8.16 8.77
C LYS A 108 9.75 7.59 8.22
N ILE A 109 9.34 8.07 7.05
CA ILE A 109 8.21 7.50 6.32
C ILE A 109 8.74 6.75 5.12
N ALA A 110 8.21 5.56 4.91
CA ALA A 110 8.52 4.73 3.76
C ALA A 110 7.25 4.36 2.99
N LEU A 111 7.35 4.38 1.66
CA LEU A 111 6.27 3.91 0.80
C LEU A 111 6.16 2.40 0.92
N SER A 112 4.96 1.91 1.23
CA SER A 112 4.67 0.48 1.27
C SER A 112 4.23 0.01 -0.11
N LEU A 113 5.01 -0.86 -0.76
CA LEU A 113 4.76 -1.36 -2.11
C LEU A 113 4.64 -2.89 -2.09
N GLY A 114 3.39 -3.37 -2.01
CA GLY A 114 3.10 -4.80 -2.07
C GLY A 114 3.33 -5.42 -3.45
N PRO A 115 3.37 -6.76 -3.54
CA PRO A 115 3.50 -7.46 -4.81
C PRO A 115 2.22 -7.33 -5.65
N TYR A 116 2.32 -7.63 -6.94
CA TYR A 116 1.17 -7.71 -7.85
C TYR A 116 0.02 -8.58 -7.27
N GLY A 117 0.36 -9.75 -6.72
CA GLY A 117 -0.61 -10.66 -6.09
C GLY A 117 -1.44 -10.04 -4.96
N ALA A 118 -0.94 -9.02 -4.26
CA ALA A 118 -1.68 -8.31 -3.22
C ALA A 118 -2.77 -7.37 -3.79
N CYS A 119 -2.70 -7.05 -5.09
CA CYS A 119 -3.65 -6.20 -5.80
C CYS A 119 -4.68 -7.01 -6.62
N MET A 120 -4.51 -8.33 -6.69
CA MET A 120 -5.43 -9.26 -7.34
C MET A 120 -6.66 -9.54 -6.48
N ILE A 121 -7.77 -9.92 -7.13
CA ILE A 121 -8.98 -10.38 -6.47
C ILE A 121 -9.41 -11.70 -7.12
N PRO A 122 -9.40 -12.83 -6.38
CA PRO A 122 -8.89 -12.99 -5.02
C PRO A 122 -7.37 -12.77 -4.94
N GLY A 123 -6.86 -12.35 -3.77
CA GLY A 123 -5.44 -12.07 -3.56
C GLY A 123 -4.56 -13.31 -3.73
N GLN A 124 -3.44 -13.16 -4.45
CA GLN A 124 -2.49 -14.24 -4.79
C GLN A 124 -1.07 -13.97 -4.27
N GLU A 125 -0.93 -13.06 -3.29
CA GLU A 125 0.37 -12.67 -2.74
C GLU A 125 1.21 -13.86 -2.22
N TYR A 126 0.55 -14.85 -1.61
CA TYR A 126 1.25 -16.01 -1.02
C TYR A 126 1.34 -17.21 -1.97
N SER A 127 0.42 -17.32 -2.94
CA SER A 127 0.37 -18.44 -3.88
C SER A 127 1.25 -18.21 -5.11
N GLY A 128 1.42 -16.95 -5.54
CA GLY A 128 2.06 -16.61 -6.81
C GLY A 128 1.26 -17.05 -8.04
N ALA A 129 0.00 -17.46 -7.89
CA ALA A 129 -0.85 -17.91 -9.01
C ALA A 129 -1.42 -16.70 -9.77
N TYR A 130 -0.54 -15.96 -10.44
CA TYR A 130 -0.87 -14.76 -11.20
C TYR A 130 -1.64 -15.09 -12.49
N ASP A 131 -2.29 -14.08 -13.06
CA ASP A 131 -2.96 -14.24 -14.34
C ASP A 131 -1.97 -14.33 -15.50
N ALA A 132 -2.48 -14.76 -16.66
CA ALA A 132 -1.66 -14.95 -17.85
C ALA A 132 -1.03 -13.65 -18.38
N GLU A 133 -1.59 -12.48 -18.05
CA GLU A 133 -1.03 -11.19 -18.46
C GLU A 133 0.21 -10.83 -17.63
N HIS A 134 0.31 -11.33 -16.40
CA HIS A 134 1.38 -11.04 -15.43
C HIS A 134 2.23 -12.27 -15.05
N ASP A 135 2.23 -13.33 -15.86
CA ASP A 135 3.02 -14.56 -15.65
C ASP A 135 4.46 -14.47 -16.21
N SER A 136 5.03 -13.27 -16.26
CA SER A 136 6.44 -13.07 -16.65
C SER A 136 7.10 -11.94 -15.88
N GLU A 137 8.43 -12.02 -15.71
CA GLU A 137 9.21 -10.98 -15.04
C GLU A 137 9.06 -9.62 -15.73
N GLU A 138 9.08 -9.58 -17.07
CA GLU A 138 8.93 -8.34 -17.84
C GLU A 138 7.54 -7.71 -17.65
N ALA A 139 6.48 -8.52 -17.61
CA ALA A 139 5.13 -8.02 -17.35
C ALA A 139 5.01 -7.44 -15.93
N LEU A 140 5.53 -8.14 -14.93
CA LEU A 140 5.57 -7.67 -13.55
C LEU A 140 6.42 -6.40 -13.40
N TYR A 141 7.57 -6.34 -14.09
CA TYR A 141 8.42 -5.15 -14.13
C TYR A 141 7.65 -3.93 -14.66
N ARG A 142 6.95 -4.08 -15.80
CA ARG A 142 6.14 -3.00 -16.38
C ARG A 142 5.02 -2.57 -15.45
N TRP A 143 4.31 -3.52 -14.83
CA TRP A 143 3.26 -3.24 -13.88
C TRP A 143 3.77 -2.44 -12.67
N HIS A 144 4.89 -2.88 -12.08
CA HIS A 144 5.52 -2.16 -10.97
C HIS A 144 6.07 -0.79 -11.38
N LEU A 145 6.61 -0.66 -12.59
CA LEU A 145 7.08 0.63 -13.12
C LEU A 145 5.92 1.61 -13.29
N ASP A 146 4.80 1.18 -13.86
CA ASP A 146 3.60 2.00 -14.01
C ASP A 146 3.00 2.40 -12.67
N ARG A 147 3.04 1.49 -11.68
CA ARG A 147 2.68 1.81 -10.31
C ARG A 147 3.60 2.85 -9.69
N LEU A 148 4.92 2.72 -9.85
CA LEU A 148 5.90 3.69 -9.34
C LEU A 148 5.71 5.08 -9.95
N ARG A 149 5.35 5.16 -11.24
CA ARG A 149 5.03 6.43 -11.91
C ARG A 149 3.90 7.20 -11.21
N LEU A 150 2.90 6.52 -10.65
CA LEU A 150 1.84 7.17 -9.87
C LEU A 150 2.40 7.99 -8.69
N PHE A 151 3.43 7.47 -8.02
CA PHE A 151 4.07 8.14 -6.89
C PHE A 151 4.96 9.30 -7.34
N LEU A 152 5.62 9.16 -8.49
CA LEU A 152 6.48 10.20 -9.07
C LEU A 152 5.67 11.39 -9.60
N GLU A 153 4.50 11.12 -10.17
CA GLU A 153 3.58 12.13 -10.72
C GLU A 153 2.80 12.85 -9.61
N ALA A 154 2.66 12.23 -8.44
CA ALA A 154 1.99 12.84 -7.30
C ALA A 154 2.92 13.84 -6.58
N GLU A 155 2.52 15.11 -6.60
CA GLU A 155 3.27 16.22 -6.02
C GLU A 155 3.63 15.98 -4.54
N GLY A 156 4.90 16.25 -4.20
CA GLY A 156 5.39 16.25 -2.83
C GLY A 156 5.68 14.88 -2.20
N ILE A 157 5.46 13.76 -2.90
CA ILE A 157 5.74 12.43 -2.34
C ILE A 157 7.24 12.19 -2.18
N CYS A 158 8.02 12.41 -3.23
CA CYS A 158 9.46 12.10 -3.24
C CYS A 158 10.28 12.91 -2.22
N SER A 159 9.79 14.08 -1.79
CA SER A 159 10.47 14.89 -0.78
C SER A 159 10.13 14.46 0.66
N ARG A 160 9.07 13.65 0.85
CA ARG A 160 8.51 13.30 2.17
C ARG A 160 8.64 11.83 2.52
N ALA A 161 8.64 10.95 1.52
CA ALA A 161 8.94 9.53 1.72
C ALA A 161 10.44 9.27 1.45
N CYS A 162 11.16 8.84 2.48
CA CYS A 162 12.62 8.71 2.46
C CYS A 162 13.11 7.34 1.97
N SER A 163 12.22 6.36 1.80
CA SER A 163 12.54 5.02 1.32
C SER A 163 11.29 4.29 0.81
N MET A 164 11.49 3.13 0.18
CA MET A 164 10.42 2.22 -0.21
C MET A 164 10.63 0.87 0.46
N SER A 165 9.55 0.27 0.96
CA SER A 165 9.50 -1.12 1.41
C SER A 165 8.87 -1.95 0.30
N LEU A 166 9.64 -2.91 -0.21
CA LEU A 166 9.19 -3.89 -1.21
C LEU A 166 9.10 -5.25 -0.52
N SER A 167 7.88 -5.77 -0.41
CA SER A 167 7.70 -7.15 0.03
C SER A 167 8.04 -8.08 -1.13
N ARG A 168 9.17 -8.80 -1.03
CA ARG A 168 9.48 -9.92 -1.93
C ARG A 168 8.89 -11.19 -1.33
N LEU A 169 7.80 -11.67 -1.92
CA LEU A 169 7.33 -13.03 -1.73
C LEU A 169 6.98 -13.62 -3.10
N CYS A 170 8.02 -14.10 -3.79
CA CYS A 170 8.07 -15.29 -4.65
C CYS A 170 9.27 -15.14 -5.61
N PRO A 171 10.22 -16.09 -5.66
CA PRO A 171 11.17 -16.14 -6.76
C PRO A 171 10.42 -16.62 -8.00
N VAL A 172 10.32 -15.77 -9.03
CA VAL A 172 10.00 -16.21 -10.40
C VAL A 172 11.21 -16.99 -10.91
N SER A 173 11.40 -18.21 -10.39
CA SER A 173 12.47 -19.13 -10.79
C SER A 173 12.18 -20.52 -10.24
N THR A 174 11.26 -21.25 -10.87
CA THR A 174 11.42 -22.66 -11.28
C THR A 174 10.14 -23.16 -11.98
N ARG A 175 10.01 -22.89 -13.27
CA ARG A 175 9.34 -23.78 -14.23
C ARG A 175 10.14 -23.85 -15.52
N PHE A 176 11.32 -24.44 -15.42
CA PHE A 176 11.93 -25.19 -16.50
C PHE A 176 12.45 -26.50 -15.88
N GLU A 177 12.16 -27.62 -16.55
CA GLU A 177 12.43 -29.03 -16.17
C GLU A 177 11.38 -29.60 -15.18
N GLN A 178 10.56 -30.61 -15.49
CA GLN A 178 10.50 -31.65 -16.53
C GLN A 178 9.06 -31.87 -17.00
#